data_AF-A0A7R9K7X0-F1
#
_entry.id   AF-A0A7R9K7X0-F1
#
_cell.length_a   1.000
_cell.length_b   1.000
_cell.length_c   1.000
_cell.angle_alpha   90.00
_cell.angle_beta   90.00
_cell.angle_gamma   90.00
#
_symmetry.space_group_name_H-M   'P 1'
#
loop_
_entity.id
_entity.type
_entity.pdbx_description
1 polymer ?
#
loop_
_entity_poly.entity_id
_entity_poly.type
_entity_poly.pdbx_seq_one_letter_code
_entity_poly.pdbx_strand_id
1 'polypeptide(L)' 'MGITVYLVVCLLGAALGKQFQFHNNLGQTIWVGSLGNAGVAAPNNGGFQLNAGAAHQGGAPAANKAPGRRPGS' A
#
# COMPACT_ATOMS: atom_id res chain seq x y z
N MET A 1 32.50 12.60 -5.27
CA MET A 1 31.56 12.02 -6.28
C MET A 1 31.00 10.66 -5.86
N GLY A 2 31.76 9.75 -5.24
CA GLY A 2 31.26 8.40 -4.87
C GLY A 2 30.26 8.33 -3.69
N ILE A 3 30.50 9.10 -2.61
CA ILE A 3 29.64 9.09 -1.41
C ILE A 3 28.24 9.65 -1.71
N THR A 4 28.16 10.68 -2.54
CA THR A 4 26.89 11.31 -2.93
C THR A 4 26.01 10.35 -3.73
N VAL A 5 26.59 9.61 -4.67
CA VAL A 5 25.86 8.61 -5.48
C VAL A 5 25.37 7.45 -4.60
N TYR A 6 26.18 7.01 -3.63
CA TYR A 6 25.82 5.95 -2.70
C TYR A 6 24.64 6.36 -1.79
N LEU A 7 24.67 7.57 -1.23
CA LEU A 7 23.58 8.12 -0.44
C LEU A 7 22.27 8.25 -1.23
N VAL A 8 22.34 8.69 -2.50
CA VAL A 8 21.16 8.80 -3.37
C VAL A 8 20.57 7.43 -3.68
N VAL A 9 21.39 6.42 -3.97
CA VAL A 9 20.93 5.04 -4.21
C VAL A 9 20.30 4.42 -2.95
N CYS A 10 20.89 4.65 -1.76
CA CYS A 10 20.32 4.17 -0.49
C CYS A 10 18.97 4.82 -0.15
N LEU A 11 18.80 6.12 -0.41
CA LEU A 11 17.53 6.82 -0.20
C LEU A 11 16.42 6.33 -1.14
N LEU A 12 16.76 5.98 -2.39
CA LEU A 12 15.80 5.44 -3.36
C LEU A 12 15.37 4.00 -3.02
N GLY A 13 16.30 3.17 -2.53
CA GLY A 13 16.02 1.76 -2.21
C GLY A 13 15.13 1.54 -0.98
N ALA A 14 15.17 2.44 0.00
CA ALA A 14 14.35 2.36 1.22
C ALA A 14 12.88 2.76 1.00
N ALA A 15 12.51 3.25 -0.19
CA ALA A 15 11.21 3.86 -0.46
C ALA A 15 10.19 2.96 -1.21
N LEU A 16 10.56 1.73 -1.57
CA LEU A 16 9.70 0.88 -2.42
C LEU A 16 8.56 0.24 -1.61
N GLY A 17 7.38 0.84 -1.67
CA GLY A 17 6.13 0.32 -1.11
C GLY A 17 5.65 -0.97 -1.76
N LYS A 18 4.65 -1.63 -1.15
CA LYS A 18 3.98 -2.80 -1.74
C LYS A 18 2.75 -2.39 -2.53
N GLN A 19 2.54 -3.03 -3.67
CA GLN A 19 1.36 -2.81 -4.51
C GLN A 19 0.34 -3.94 -4.33
N PHE A 20 -0.92 -3.57 -4.13
CA PHE A 20 -2.05 -4.48 -3.96
C PHE A 20 -3.04 -4.26 -5.09
N GLN A 21 -3.65 -5.36 -5.56
CA GLN A 21 -4.73 -5.31 -6.53
C GLN A 21 -6.03 -5.75 -5.87
N PHE A 22 -7.03 -4.88 -5.91
CA PHE A 22 -8.36 -5.13 -5.38
C PHE A 22 -9.31 -5.37 -6.55
N HIS A 23 -10.12 -6.42 -6.45
CA HIS A 23 -11.15 -6.77 -7.43
C HIS A 23 -12.49 -6.88 -6.70
N ASN A 24 -13.48 -6.09 -7.12
CA ASN A 24 -14.83 -6.21 -6.61
C ASN A 24 -15.64 -7.15 -7.51
N ASN A 25 -15.72 -8.42 -7.14
CA ASN A 25 -16.50 -9.42 -7.85
C ASN A 25 -17.98 -9.45 -7.44
N LEU A 26 -18.42 -8.49 -6.63
CA LEU A 26 -19.82 -8.38 -6.19
C LEU A 26 -20.62 -7.54 -7.19
N GLY A 27 -21.93 -7.77 -7.24
CA GLY A 27 -22.88 -6.99 -8.04
C GLY A 27 -23.24 -5.62 -7.45
N GLN A 28 -22.48 -5.12 -6.47
CA GLN A 28 -22.74 -3.86 -5.78
C GLN A 28 -21.44 -3.12 -5.47
N THR A 29 -21.54 -1.81 -5.28
CA THR A 29 -20.41 -0.96 -4.88
C THR A 29 -19.95 -1.31 -3.46
N ILE A 30 -18.63 -1.42 -3.26
CA ILE A 30 -18.00 -1.60 -1.95
C ILE A 30 -17.11 -0.41 -1.59
N TRP A 31 -16.86 -0.24 -0.30
CA TRP A 31 -15.95 0.77 0.23
C TRP A 31 -14.78 0.07 0.92
N VAL A 32 -13.60 0.15 0.30
CA VAL A 32 -12.39 -0.48 0.83
C VAL A 32 -11.73 0.49 1.80
N GLY A 33 -11.58 0.06 3.06
CA GLY A 33 -10.83 0.79 4.08
C GLY A 33 -9.37 0.38 4.11
N SER A 34 -8.48 1.34 4.33
CA SER A 34 -7.04 1.12 4.49
C SER A 34 -6.53 1.83 5.75
N LEU A 35 -5.79 1.10 6.58
CA LEU A 35 -5.21 1.63 7.81
C LEU A 35 -3.68 1.69 7.67
N GLY A 36 -3.11 2.87 7.87
CA GLY A 36 -1.67 3.05 8.02
C GLY A 36 -1.21 2.73 9.44
N ASN A 37 0.08 2.44 9.60
CA ASN A 37 0.67 2.37 10.94
C ASN A 37 0.65 3.73 11.63
N ALA A 38 0.75 3.74 12.97
CA ALA A 38 0.87 4.98 13.73
C ALA A 38 2.05 5.83 13.22
N GLY A 39 1.80 7.11 12.97
CA GLY A 39 2.80 8.03 12.43
C GLY A 39 3.10 7.88 10.92
N VAL A 40 2.39 6.98 10.22
CA VAL A 40 2.53 6.79 8.76
C VAL A 40 1.20 7.11 8.07
N ALA A 41 1.27 7.80 6.93
CA ALA A 41 0.08 8.09 6.14
C ALA A 41 -0.65 6.79 5.74
N ALA A 42 -1.97 6.80 5.88
CA ALA A 42 -2.80 5.70 5.44
C ALA A 42 -2.73 5.57 3.90
N PRO A 43 -2.59 4.35 3.36
CA PRO A 43 -2.69 4.11 1.91
C PRO A 43 -4.00 4.69 1.37
N ASN A 44 -3.99 5.26 0.18
CA ASN A 44 -5.19 5.81 -0.47
C ASN A 44 -6.02 6.75 0.44
N ASN A 45 -5.36 7.51 1.32
CA ASN A 45 -6.01 8.44 2.25
C ASN A 45 -7.09 7.79 3.15
N GLY A 46 -6.92 6.52 3.52
CA GLY A 46 -7.83 5.80 4.42
C GLY A 46 -8.87 4.92 3.73
N GLY A 47 -9.02 5.04 2.41
CA GLY A 47 -9.88 4.14 1.65
C GLY A 47 -10.36 4.70 0.32
N PHE A 48 -11.09 3.88 -0.41
CA PHE A 48 -11.65 4.26 -1.71
C PHE A 48 -12.94 3.48 -2.01
N GLN A 49 -13.80 4.08 -2.82
CA GLN A 49 -14.96 3.41 -3.38
C GLN A 49 -14.52 2.49 -4.54
N LEU A 50 -15.08 1.29 -4.61
CA LEU A 50 -14.87 0.36 -5.71
C LEU A 50 -16.22 -0.14 -6.26
N ASN A 51 -16.54 0.27 -7.48
CA ASN A 51 -17.80 -0.09 -8.15
C ASN A 51 -17.88 -1.60 -8.43
N ALA A 52 -19.10 -2.10 -8.68
CA ALA A 52 -19.33 -3.49 -9.05
C ALA A 52 -18.50 -3.90 -10.27
N GLY A 53 -17.83 -5.05 -10.20
CA GLY A 53 -16.98 -5.59 -11.28
C GLY A 53 -15.66 -4.85 -11.51
N ALA A 54 -15.37 -3.76 -10.77
CA ALA A 54 -14.18 -2.94 -11.00
C ALA A 54 -12.93 -3.50 -10.30
N ALA A 55 -11.78 -3.12 -10.82
CA ALA A 55 -10.47 -3.37 -10.22
C ALA A 55 -9.76 -2.05 -9.88
N HIS A 56 -9.01 -2.04 -8.78
CA HIS A 56 -8.20 -0.89 -8.38
C HIS A 56 -6.84 -1.35 -7.89
N GLN A 57 -5.79 -0.61 -8.28
CA GLN A 57 -4.43 -0.83 -7.80
C GLN A 57 -4.08 0.26 -6.78
N GLY A 58 -3.73 -0.16 -5.57
CA GLY A 58 -3.34 0.72 -4.48
C GLY A 58 -1.97 0.33 -3.92
N GLY A 59 -1.15 1.34 -3.58
CA GLY A 59 0.16 1.14 -2.97
C GLY A 59 0.13 1.44 -1.47
N ALA A 60 0.76 0.60 -0.66
CA ALA A 60 1.12 0.95 0.71
C ALA A 60 2.57 1.46 0.73
N PRO A 61 2.87 2.64 1.30
CA PRO A 61 4.25 3.13 1.43
C PRO A 61 5.11 2.13 2.21
N ALA A 62 6.42 2.07 1.92
CA ALA A 62 7.34 1.08 2.48
C ALA A 62 7.38 1.05 4.03
N ALA A 63 7.07 2.18 4.67
CA ALA A 63 6.98 2.32 6.13
C ALA A 63 5.75 1.63 6.75
N ASN A 64 4.74 1.28 5.96
CA ASN A 64 3.62 0.46 6.41
C ASN A 64 4.06 -1.01 6.42
N LYS A 65 4.26 -1.56 7.63
CA LYS A 65 4.34 -3.02 7.83
C LYS A 65 3.15 -3.67 7.11
N ALA A 66 3.43 -4.64 6.24
CA ALA A 66 2.41 -5.57 5.80
C ALA A 66 1.75 -6.18 7.05
N PRO A 67 0.42 -6.39 7.06
CA PRO A 67 -0.21 -7.11 8.14
C PRO A 67 0.55 -8.42 8.32
N GLY A 68 1.16 -8.61 9.49
CA GLY A 68 1.90 -9.83 9.78
C GLY A 68 0.96 -11.01 9.52
N ARG A 69 1.42 -12.02 8.79
CA ARG A 69 0.66 -13.27 8.63
C ARG A 69 0.24 -13.70 10.02
N ARG A 70 -1.07 -13.70 10.31
CA ARG A 70 -1.58 -14.21 11.59
C ARG A 70 -1.00 -15.61 11.73
N PRO A 71 -0.23 -15.91 12.79
CA PRO A 71 0.26 -17.26 12.99
C PRO A 71 -0.95 -18.20 13.08
N GLY A 72 -1.05 -19.17 12.16
CA GLY A 72 -2.09 -20.21 12.19
C GLY A 72 -3.26 -20.09 11.19
N SER A 73 -3.11 -19.41 10.05
CA SER A 73 -4.03 -19.53 8.90
C SER A 73 -3.35 -20.13 7.68
#